data_AF-A0A644XP16-F1
#
_entry.id   AF-A0A644XP16-F1
#
_cell.length_a   1.000
_cell.length_b   1.000
_cell.length_c   1.000
_cell.angle_alpha   90.00
_cell.angle_beta   90.00
_cell.angle_gamma   90.00
#
_symmetry.space_group_name_H-M   'P 1'
#
loop_
_entity.id
_entity.type
_entity.pdbx_description
1 polymer ?
#
loop_
_entity_poly.entity_id
_entity_poly.type
_entity_poly.pdbx_seq_one_letter_code
_entity_poly.pdbx_strand_id
1 'polypeptide(L)'
;MKDKGIGKGKTREDHSDVLNQLFAAYARGKEAKELMAILGEAALSDTDKFYAKFADEFEKKYVSQGYETNRTIEETLEIGWNLLTLLPKSELKRIRDAYIEKYYQKNE
;
A
#
# COMPACT_ATOMS: atom_id res chain seq x y z
N MET A 1 10.71 2.31 -17.87
CA MET A 1 9.83 3.22 -18.65
C MET A 1 8.92 4.05 -17.75
N LYS A 2 8.42 3.52 -16.61
CA LYS A 2 7.61 4.25 -15.61
C LYS A 2 8.37 5.35 -14.84
N ASP A 3 9.67 5.19 -14.61
CA ASP A 3 10.47 6.13 -13.79
C ASP A 3 10.69 7.51 -14.44
N LYS A 4 10.35 7.66 -15.73
CA LYS A 4 10.53 8.92 -16.45
C LYS A 4 9.46 9.96 -16.12
N GLY A 5 8.35 9.59 -15.47
CA GLY A 5 7.25 10.51 -15.13
C GLY A 5 7.10 10.84 -13.65
N ILE A 6 7.90 10.24 -12.78
CA ILE A 6 7.70 10.28 -11.32
C ILE A 6 8.96 10.77 -10.61
N GLY A 7 8.84 11.09 -9.32
CA GLY A 7 9.97 11.49 -8.49
C GLY A 7 10.06 13.01 -8.30
N LYS A 8 11.16 13.44 -7.67
CA LYS A 8 11.42 14.84 -7.34
C LYS A 8 11.34 15.74 -8.59
N GLY A 9 10.61 16.83 -8.49
CA GLY A 9 10.40 17.79 -9.59
C GLY A 9 9.34 17.36 -10.63
N LYS A 10 8.63 16.25 -10.39
CA LYS A 10 7.50 15.80 -11.23
C LYS A 10 6.27 15.47 -10.40
N THR A 11 6.44 14.60 -9.41
CA THR A 11 5.40 14.22 -8.45
C THR A 11 5.95 14.44 -7.04
N ARG A 12 6.48 13.39 -6.41
CA ARG A 12 7.12 13.43 -5.08
C ARG A 12 8.25 12.42 -5.01
N GLU A 13 9.21 12.64 -4.13
CA GLU A 13 10.48 11.88 -4.06
C GLU A 13 10.33 10.39 -3.69
N ASP A 14 9.23 10.04 -3.03
CA ASP A 14 8.87 8.71 -2.53
C ASP A 14 7.97 7.92 -3.50
N HIS A 15 7.54 8.51 -4.61
CA HIS A 15 6.51 7.93 -5.48
C HIS A 15 6.85 6.50 -5.93
N SER A 16 8.08 6.25 -6.42
CA SER A 16 8.44 4.92 -6.93
C SER A 16 8.43 3.85 -5.82
N ASP A 17 8.97 4.20 -4.65
CA ASP A 17 9.03 3.34 -3.48
C ASP A 17 7.61 2.97 -3.01
N VAL A 18 6.73 3.96 -2.86
CA VAL A 18 5.33 3.76 -2.47
C VAL A 18 4.58 2.90 -3.49
N LEU A 19 4.71 3.21 -4.78
CA LEU A 19 4.09 2.42 -5.86
C LEU A 19 4.51 0.95 -5.79
N ASN A 20 5.81 0.68 -5.67
CA ASN A 20 6.34 -0.67 -5.66
C ASN A 20 5.93 -1.44 -4.40
N GLN A 21 5.90 -0.76 -3.24
CA GLN A 21 5.45 -1.37 -1.98
C GLN A 21 3.95 -1.69 -2.01
N LEU A 22 3.10 -0.76 -2.46
CA LEU A 22 1.65 -0.97 -2.59
C LEU A 22 1.33 -2.13 -3.52
N PHE A 23 2.01 -2.20 -4.68
CA PHE A 23 1.82 -3.28 -5.63
C PHE A 23 2.18 -4.64 -5.03
N ALA A 24 3.34 -4.75 -4.39
CA ALA A 24 3.78 -5.99 -3.77
C ALA A 24 2.85 -6.43 -2.62
N ALA A 25 2.40 -5.47 -1.80
CA ALA A 25 1.48 -5.75 -0.70
C ALA A 25 0.10 -6.20 -1.21
N TYR A 26 -0.40 -5.56 -2.26
CA TYR A 26 -1.67 -5.94 -2.86
C TYR A 26 -1.62 -7.34 -3.48
N ALA A 27 -0.56 -7.66 -4.24
CA ALA A 27 -0.40 -8.99 -4.84
C ALA A 27 -0.39 -10.10 -3.77
N ARG A 28 0.42 -9.95 -2.72
CA ARG A 28 0.45 -10.90 -1.60
C ARG A 28 -0.88 -10.98 -0.86
N GLY A 29 -1.56 -9.84 -0.69
CA GLY A 29 -2.88 -9.80 -0.07
C GLY A 29 -3.96 -10.52 -0.88
N LYS A 30 -3.90 -10.49 -2.22
CA LYS A 30 -4.79 -11.27 -3.08
C LYS A 30 -4.54 -12.77 -2.93
N GLU A 31 -3.28 -13.21 -2.96
CA GLU A 31 -2.91 -14.60 -2.70
C GLU A 31 -3.40 -15.09 -1.31
N ALA A 32 -3.23 -14.27 -0.28
CA ALA A 32 -3.73 -14.56 1.07
C ALA A 32 -5.27 -14.68 1.09
N LYS A 33 -5.99 -13.80 0.39
CA LYS A 33 -7.45 -13.87 0.30
C LYS A 33 -7.93 -15.10 -0.45
N GLU A 34 -7.25 -15.50 -1.51
CA GLU A 34 -7.55 -16.73 -2.25
C GLU A 34 -7.34 -17.96 -1.37
N LEU A 35 -6.21 -18.03 -0.65
CA LEU A 35 -5.94 -19.11 0.29
C LEU A 35 -7.00 -19.17 1.40
N MET A 36 -7.39 -18.02 1.95
CA MET A 36 -8.42 -17.90 2.97
C MET A 36 -9.79 -18.38 2.47
N ALA A 37 -10.15 -18.09 1.22
CA ALA A 37 -11.42 -18.54 0.64
C ALA A 37 -11.47 -20.07 0.47
N ILE A 38 -10.31 -20.72 0.27
CA ILE A 38 -10.21 -22.17 0.06
C ILE A 38 -10.09 -22.92 1.40
N LEU A 39 -9.26 -22.44 2.32
CA LEU A 39 -8.88 -23.15 3.55
C LEU A 39 -9.45 -22.56 4.83
N GLY A 40 -10.11 -21.40 4.76
CA GLY A 40 -10.60 -20.64 5.91
C GLY A 40 -9.53 -19.74 6.55
N GLU A 41 -9.98 -18.77 7.35
CA GLU A 41 -9.12 -17.75 7.98
C GLU A 41 -8.07 -18.34 8.94
N ALA A 42 -8.39 -19.44 9.61
CA ALA A 42 -7.49 -20.11 10.55
C ALA A 42 -6.21 -20.66 9.88
N ALA A 43 -6.21 -20.82 8.56
CA ALA A 43 -5.05 -21.28 7.80
C ALA A 43 -4.02 -20.16 7.50
N LEU A 44 -4.38 -18.89 7.71
CA LEU A 44 -3.47 -17.77 7.44
C LEU A 44 -2.47 -17.54 8.57
N SER A 45 -1.23 -17.25 8.18
CA SER A 45 -0.26 -16.67 9.12
C SER A 45 -0.72 -15.28 9.56
N ASP A 46 -0.28 -14.82 10.73
CA ASP A 46 -0.64 -13.47 11.20
C ASP A 46 -0.14 -12.37 10.24
N THR A 47 0.97 -12.61 9.56
CA THR A 47 1.46 -11.70 8.51
C THR A 47 0.51 -11.67 7.32
N ASP A 48 0.02 -12.83 6.86
CA ASP A 48 -0.90 -12.90 5.72
C ASP A 48 -2.27 -12.30 6.06
N LYS A 49 -2.71 -12.34 7.33
CA LYS A 49 -3.91 -11.61 7.77
C LYS A 49 -3.75 -10.09 7.58
N PHE A 50 -2.59 -9.52 7.89
CA PHE A 50 -2.33 -8.10 7.62
C PHE A 50 -2.39 -7.79 6.12
N TYR A 51 -1.82 -8.64 5.27
CA TYR A 51 -1.85 -8.46 3.82
C TYR A 51 -3.27 -8.65 3.23
N ALA A 52 -4.04 -9.61 3.72
CA ALA A 52 -5.43 -9.80 3.30
C ALA A 52 -6.27 -8.56 3.63
N LYS A 53 -6.14 -8.04 4.87
CA LYS A 53 -6.77 -6.78 5.29
C LYS A 53 -6.30 -5.59 4.46
N PHE A 54 -5.00 -5.51 4.17
CA PHE A 54 -4.46 -4.47 3.30
C PHE A 54 -5.11 -4.51 1.91
N ALA A 55 -5.29 -5.69 1.31
CA ALA A 55 -5.91 -5.81 0.00
C ALA A 55 -7.36 -5.32 -0.02
N ASP A 56 -8.16 -5.63 1.01
CA ASP A 56 -9.52 -5.10 1.15
C ASP A 56 -9.54 -3.57 1.24
N GLU A 57 -8.69 -3.01 2.10
CA GLU A 57 -8.65 -1.56 2.31
C GLU A 57 -8.08 -0.83 1.09
N PHE A 58 -7.15 -1.45 0.35
CA PHE A 58 -6.63 -0.93 -0.90
C PHE A 58 -7.72 -0.82 -1.97
N GLU A 59 -8.52 -1.88 -2.17
CA GLU A 59 -9.64 -1.86 -3.12
C GLU A 59 -10.66 -0.77 -2.73
N LYS A 60 -11.01 -0.66 -1.44
CA LYS A 60 -12.02 0.29 -0.93
C LYS A 60 -11.57 1.75 -0.93
N LYS A 61 -10.33 2.03 -0.55
CA LYS A 61 -9.86 3.41 -0.28
C LYS A 61 -8.99 3.96 -1.41
N TYR A 62 -8.12 3.13 -1.97
CA TYR A 62 -7.20 3.54 -3.02
C TYR A 62 -7.88 3.50 -4.38
N VAL A 63 -8.41 2.33 -4.77
CA VAL A 63 -9.00 2.11 -6.11
C VAL A 63 -10.39 2.74 -6.22
N SER A 64 -11.26 2.52 -5.24
CA SER A 64 -12.65 3.00 -5.27
C SER A 64 -12.77 4.48 -4.90
N GLN A 65 -12.28 5.36 -5.78
CA GLN A 65 -12.31 6.83 -5.61
C GLN A 65 -13.71 7.45 -5.77
N GLY A 66 -14.61 6.79 -6.52
CA GLY A 66 -15.90 7.36 -6.91
C GLY A 66 -15.80 8.25 -8.16
N TYR A 67 -16.94 8.50 -8.80
CA TYR A 67 -17.00 9.17 -10.10
C TYR A 67 -16.75 10.69 -10.03
N GLU A 68 -17.08 11.32 -8.91
CA GLU A 68 -17.06 12.79 -8.75
C GLU A 68 -15.83 13.29 -7.96
N THR A 69 -14.93 12.39 -7.57
CA THR A 69 -13.74 12.77 -6.79
C THR A 69 -12.56 12.93 -7.74
N ASN A 70 -11.83 14.04 -7.63
CA ASN A 70 -10.56 14.25 -8.30
C ASN A 70 -9.45 14.37 -7.25
N ARG A 71 -8.49 13.44 -7.27
CA ARG A 71 -7.36 13.42 -6.33
C ARG A 71 -6.10 13.94 -7.02
N THR A 72 -5.38 14.80 -6.33
CA THR A 72 -3.98 15.12 -6.64
C THR A 72 -3.09 13.89 -6.46
N ILE A 73 -1.88 13.97 -7.02
CA ILE A 73 -0.92 12.87 -6.84
C ILE A 73 -0.43 12.81 -5.40
N GLU A 74 -0.32 13.94 -4.71
CA GLU A 74 0.07 14.03 -3.31
C GLU A 74 -0.94 13.33 -2.40
N GLU A 75 -2.24 13.62 -2.57
CA GLU A 75 -3.31 12.93 -1.84
C GLU A 75 -3.29 11.43 -2.11
N THR A 76 -3.06 11.02 -3.35
CA THR A 76 -2.96 9.60 -3.72
C THR A 76 -1.79 8.92 -3.00
N LEU A 77 -0.63 9.57 -2.93
CA LEU A 77 0.53 9.05 -2.20
C LEU A 77 0.28 9.02 -0.68
N GLU A 78 -0.42 10.00 -0.12
CA GLU A 78 -0.83 10.02 1.30
C GLU A 78 -1.79 8.88 1.64
N ILE A 79 -2.79 8.61 0.80
CA ILE A 79 -3.66 7.43 0.95
C ILE A 79 -2.83 6.14 0.90
N GLY A 80 -1.84 6.09 0.01
CA GLY A 80 -0.87 5.00 -0.06
C GLY A 80 -0.14 4.78 1.28
N TRP A 81 0.44 5.83 1.85
CA TRP A 81 1.10 5.76 3.16
C TRP A 81 0.15 5.33 4.28
N ASN A 82 -1.06 5.89 4.31
CA ASN A 82 -2.09 5.50 5.29
C ASN A 82 -2.41 4.00 5.20
N LEU A 83 -2.51 3.44 4.00
CA LEU A 83 -2.74 2.00 3.83
C LEU A 83 -1.55 1.16 4.29
N LEU A 84 -0.31 1.63 4.06
CA LEU A 84 0.90 0.93 4.49
C LEU A 84 1.02 0.84 6.02
N THR A 85 0.33 1.69 6.78
CA THR A 85 0.26 1.56 8.25
C THR A 85 -0.45 0.29 8.73
N LEU A 86 -1.24 -0.35 7.86
CA LEU A 86 -1.87 -1.65 8.15
C LEU A 86 -0.86 -2.79 8.21
N LEU A 87 0.33 -2.60 7.64
CA LEU A 87 1.40 -3.57 7.66
C LEU A 87 2.38 -3.25 8.78
N PRO A 88 2.99 -4.27 9.42
CA PRO A 88 4.13 -4.07 10.30
C PRO A 88 5.25 -3.32 9.58
N LYS A 89 5.94 -2.40 10.26
CA LYS A 89 7.05 -1.63 9.68
C LYS A 89 8.14 -2.53 9.07
N SER A 90 8.37 -3.71 9.66
CA SER A 90 9.30 -4.73 9.15
C SER A 90 8.94 -5.29 7.76
N GLU A 91 7.69 -5.15 7.33
CA GLU A 91 7.21 -5.61 6.03
C GLU A 91 7.31 -4.53 4.93
N LEU A 92 7.75 -3.31 5.26
CA LEU A 92 7.94 -2.20 4.31
C LEU A 92 9.29 -2.28 3.58
N LYS A 93 9.58 -3.45 3.01
CA LYS A 93 10.90 -3.84 2.46
C LYS A 93 11.30 -3.11 1.18
N ARG A 94 10.36 -2.42 0.52
CA ARG A 94 10.58 -1.73 -0.78
C ARG A 94 10.64 -0.22 -0.66
N ILE A 95 10.62 0.30 0.56
CA ILE A 95 10.70 1.73 0.83
C ILE A 95 12.00 2.01 1.58
N ARG A 96 12.74 3.01 1.09
CA ARG A 96 13.95 3.48 1.78
C ARG A 96 13.62 4.06 3.15
N ASP A 97 14.47 3.79 4.14
CA ASP A 97 14.28 4.22 5.53
C ASP A 97 14.05 5.74 5.65
N ALA A 98 14.77 6.55 4.88
CA ALA A 98 14.63 8.00 4.86
C ALA A 98 13.19 8.47 4.56
N TYR A 99 12.44 7.72 3.74
CA TYR A 99 11.05 8.04 3.44
C TYR A 99 10.08 7.45 4.45
N ILE A 100 10.41 6.30 5.03
CA ILE A 100 9.65 5.76 6.16
C ILE A 100 9.71 6.74 7.33
N GLU A 101 10.89 7.24 7.70
CA GLU A 101 11.03 8.23 8.77
C GLU A 101 10.27 9.54 8.48
N LYS A 102 10.24 9.96 7.21
CA LYS A 102 9.62 11.23 6.82
C LYS A 102 8.10 11.16 6.70
N TYR A 103 7.55 10.05 6.21
CA TYR A 103 6.15 9.97 5.77
C TYR A 103 5.33 8.91 6.51
N TYR A 104 5.95 7.96 7.21
CA TYR A 104 5.22 6.94 7.96
C TYR A 104 4.72 7.51 9.30
N GLN A 105 3.57 8.18 9.27
CA GLN A 105 2.85 8.57 10.47
C GLN A 105 1.84 7.48 10.82
N LYS A 106 2.06 6.81 11.96
CA LYS A 106 1.04 5.92 12.52
C LYS A 106 -0.04 6.83 13.11
N ASN A 107 -1.19 6.94 12.46
CA ASN A 107 -2.34 7.61 13.06
C ASN A 107 -2.65 6.89 14.39
N GLU A 108 -2.47 7.59 15.51
CA GLU A 108 -2.81 7.10 16.86
C GLU A 108 -4.33 6.92 17.03
#